data_AF-X1C5D4-F1
#
_entry.id   AF-X1C5D4-F1
#
_cell.length_a   1.000
_cell.length_b   1.000
_cell.length_c   1.000
_cell.angle_alpha   90.00
_cell.angle_beta   90.00
_cell.angle_gamma   90.00
#
_symmetry.space_group_name_H-M   'P 1'
#
loop_
_entity.id
_entity.type
_entity.pdbx_description
1 polymer ?
#
loop_
_entity_poly.entity_id
_entity_poly.type
_entity_poly.pdbx_seq_one_letter_code
_entity_poly.pdbx_strand_id
1 'polypeptide(L)'
;VLPQGKFNNTSTEYIREYLFKEARILAVVGLNSNTFKLPAPARGTGTKTSILFLQKWAKNEGPLEDYPIFMATSQNTGKNNSGEYIYKKDGHGNYIENVDGQKIVDHDLDEIAEGFVEFAKEQRFSFWR
;
A
#
# COMPACT_ATOMS: atom_id res chain seq x y z
N VAL A 1 -5.78 6.39 0.18
CA VAL A 1 -4.70 6.40 1.20
C VAL A 1 -5.21 7.13 2.43
N LEU A 2 -5.01 6.57 3.63
CA LEU A 2 -5.54 7.12 4.87
C LEU A 2 -4.46 7.09 5.98
N PRO A 3 -4.50 8.03 6.95
CA PRO A 3 -3.66 7.93 8.15
C PRO A 3 -3.97 6.67 8.95
N GLN A 4 -2.93 6.04 9.53
CA GLN A 4 -3.09 4.82 10.34
C GLN A 4 -4.09 4.98 11.49
N GLY A 5 -4.19 6.19 12.06
CA GLY A 5 -5.14 6.49 13.13
C GLY A 5 -6.62 6.27 12.77
N LYS A 6 -6.99 6.20 11.49
CA LYS A 6 -8.37 5.89 11.06
C LYS A 6 -8.71 4.40 11.09
N PHE A 7 -7.71 3.52 11.13
CA PHE A 7 -7.93 2.07 11.15
C PHE A 7 -8.09 1.52 12.55
N ASN A 8 -7.51 2.16 13.57
CA ASN A 8 -7.38 1.57 14.91
C ASN A 8 -8.10 2.36 16.01
N ASN A 9 -8.62 3.55 15.72
CA ASN A 9 -9.27 4.37 16.74
C ASN A 9 -10.70 3.89 16.98
N THR A 10 -11.04 3.63 18.24
CA THR A 10 -12.38 3.23 18.70
C THR A 10 -13.44 4.27 18.35
N SER A 11 -13.10 5.57 18.39
CA SER A 11 -14.04 6.63 18.01
C SER A 11 -14.44 6.61 16.53
N THR A 12 -13.69 5.88 15.69
CA THR A 12 -13.95 5.70 14.26
C THR A 12 -14.43 4.30 13.91
N GLU A 13 -14.87 3.52 14.89
CA GLU A 13 -15.41 2.17 14.67
C GLU A 13 -16.55 2.12 13.66
N TYR A 14 -17.50 3.07 13.76
CA TYR A 14 -18.63 3.17 12.83
C TYR A 14 -18.21 3.26 11.36
N ILE A 15 -17.01 3.80 11.07
CA ILE A 15 -16.47 3.87 9.70
C ILE A 15 -16.08 2.47 9.22
N ARG A 16 -15.45 1.67 10.09
CA ARG A 16 -15.08 0.29 9.76
C ARG A 16 -16.33 -0.56 9.54
N GLU A 17 -17.32 -0.44 10.41
CA GLU A 17 -18.61 -1.12 10.26
C GLU A 17 -19.31 -0.72 8.95
N TYR A 18 -19.34 0.58 8.63
CA TYR A 18 -19.89 1.07 7.37
C TYR A 18 -19.14 0.49 6.16
N LEU A 19 -17.81 0.44 6.21
CA LEU A 19 -17.02 -0.15 5.13
C LEU A 19 -17.34 -1.63 4.92
N PHE A 20 -17.39 -2.44 5.98
CA PHE A 20 -17.75 -3.87 5.88
C PHE A 20 -19.18 -4.07 5.34
N LYS A 21 -20.09 -3.15 5.66
CA LYS A 21 -21.47 -3.19 5.14
C LYS A 21 -21.54 -2.88 3.64
N GLU A 22 -20.81 -1.87 3.19
CA GLU A 22 -20.98 -1.31 1.83
C GLU A 22 -19.96 -1.85 0.81
N ALA A 23 -18.85 -2.44 1.26
CA ALA A 23 -17.79 -2.96 0.40
C ALA A 23 -17.02 -4.14 1.02
N ARG A 24 -16.43 -4.95 0.15
CA ARG A 24 -15.42 -5.94 0.50
C ARG A 24 -14.05 -5.28 0.62
N ILE A 25 -13.34 -5.51 1.71
CA ILE A 25 -11.96 -5.05 1.90
C ILE A 25 -11.01 -6.07 1.27
N LEU A 26 -10.33 -5.72 0.19
CA LEU A 26 -9.46 -6.67 -0.51
C LEU A 26 -8.05 -6.72 0.10
N ALA A 27 -7.54 -5.56 0.49
CA ALA A 27 -6.19 -5.43 1.01
C ALA A 27 -6.04 -4.19 1.92
N VAL A 28 -5.16 -4.31 2.91
CA VAL A 28 -4.64 -3.18 3.68
C VAL A 28 -3.12 -3.22 3.62
N VAL A 29 -2.53 -2.19 3.01
CA VAL A 29 -1.07 -2.06 2.87
C VAL A 29 -0.59 -0.91 3.72
N GLY A 30 0.16 -1.20 4.78
CA GLY A 30 0.82 -0.20 5.62
C GLY A 30 2.03 0.42 4.91
N LEU A 31 2.17 1.74 5.04
CA LEU A 31 3.28 2.50 4.48
C LEU A 31 4.09 3.15 5.60
N ASN A 32 5.40 3.17 5.44
CA ASN A 32 6.30 3.83 6.37
C ASN A 32 6.20 5.36 6.25
N SER A 33 6.46 6.06 7.36
CA SER A 33 6.34 7.52 7.52
C SER A 33 7.17 8.34 6.53
N ASN A 34 8.20 7.76 5.92
CA ASN A 34 9.03 8.46 4.93
C ASN A 34 8.41 8.49 3.52
N THR A 35 7.41 7.65 3.23
CA THR A 35 6.81 7.50 1.89
C THR A 35 6.34 8.83 1.30
N PHE A 36 5.61 9.62 2.11
CA PHE A 36 5.05 10.92 1.71
C PHE A 36 5.87 12.11 2.19
N LYS A 37 7.11 11.89 2.68
CA LYS A 37 8.05 13.00 2.89
C LYS A 37 8.54 13.53 1.55
N LEU A 38 8.84 14.82 1.53
CA LEU A 38 9.43 15.53 0.41
C LEU A 38 10.71 16.21 0.90
N PRO A 39 11.72 16.36 0.02
CA PRO A 39 12.94 17.09 0.34
C PRO A 39 12.66 18.59 0.45
N ALA A 40 13.53 19.30 1.18
CA ALA A 40 13.46 20.75 1.31
C ALA A 40 13.60 21.44 -0.06
N PRO A 41 12.96 22.61 -0.28
CA PRO A 41 12.17 23.39 0.69
C PRO A 41 10.71 22.90 0.85
N ALA A 42 10.26 21.94 0.03
CA ALA A 42 8.92 21.37 0.14
C ALA A 42 8.77 20.58 1.45
N ARG A 43 7.53 20.49 1.96
CA ARG A 43 7.22 19.72 3.16
C ARG A 43 6.11 18.73 2.85
N GLY A 44 6.48 17.45 2.84
CA GLY A 44 5.54 16.34 2.84
C GLY A 44 5.02 16.04 4.25
N THR A 45 4.35 14.90 4.41
CA THR A 45 3.88 14.42 5.72
C THR A 45 4.71 13.25 6.21
N GLY A 46 5.02 13.25 7.51
CA GLY A 46 5.63 12.13 8.22
C GLY A 46 4.62 11.16 8.84
N THR A 47 3.33 11.34 8.57
CA THR A 47 2.27 10.50 9.13
C THR A 47 2.35 9.09 8.56
N LYS A 48 2.33 8.06 9.42
CA LYS A 48 2.14 6.67 8.98
C LYS A 48 0.77 6.53 8.32
N THR A 49 0.75 5.96 7.13
CA THR A 49 -0.44 5.85 6.30
C THR A 49 -0.63 4.41 5.84
N SER A 50 -1.84 4.09 5.40
CA SER A 50 -2.13 2.82 4.74
C SER A 50 -2.93 3.05 3.46
N ILE A 51 -2.77 2.12 2.52
CA ILE A 51 -3.59 2.00 1.34
C ILE A 51 -4.66 0.96 1.63
N LEU A 52 -5.92 1.31 1.40
CA LEU A 52 -7.07 0.42 1.55
C LEU A 52 -7.62 0.12 0.17
N PHE A 53 -7.72 -1.15 -0.17
CA PHE A 53 -8.32 -1.63 -1.42
C PHE A 53 -9.74 -2.10 -1.10
N LEU A 54 -10.71 -1.51 -1.80
CA LEU A 54 -12.13 -1.80 -1.60
C LEU A 54 -12.75 -2.27 -2.92
N GLN A 55 -13.65 -3.24 -2.82
CA GLN A 55 -14.52 -3.67 -3.90
C GLN A 55 -15.97 -3.47 -3.47
N LYS A 56 -16.74 -2.70 -4.22
CA LYS A 56 -18.18 -2.57 -3.98
C LYS A 56 -18.84 -3.93 -4.17
N TRP A 57 -19.76 -4.30 -3.27
CA TRP A 57 -20.56 -5.51 -3.41
C TRP A 57 -21.33 -5.51 -4.75
N ALA A 58 -21.40 -6.66 -5.42
CA ALA A 58 -22.29 -6.82 -6.57
C ALA A 58 -23.77 -6.74 -6.13
N LYS A 59 -24.70 -6.49 -7.06
CA LYS A 59 -26.13 -6.31 -6.76
C LYS A 59 -26.77 -7.42 -5.91
N ASN A 60 -26.25 -8.64 -6.03
CA ASN A 60 -26.76 -9.84 -5.35
C ASN A 60 -25.76 -10.41 -4.32
N GLU A 61 -24.70 -9.66 -4.03
CA GLU A 61 -23.75 -9.99 -2.98
C GLU A 61 -23.99 -9.05 -1.79
N GLY A 62 -23.54 -9.46 -0.61
CA GLY A 62 -23.62 -8.66 0.60
C GLY A 62 -22.41 -8.91 1.48
N PRO A 63 -22.41 -8.32 2.68
CA PRO A 63 -21.34 -8.50 3.66
C PRO A 63 -21.10 -9.98 3.91
N LEU A 64 -19.86 -10.41 3.69
CA LEU A 64 -19.41 -11.74 4.09
C LEU A 64 -19.06 -11.72 5.57
N GLU A 65 -19.43 -12.76 6.31
CA GLU A 65 -19.07 -12.89 7.74
C GLU A 65 -17.56 -13.03 7.93
N ASP A 66 -16.92 -13.89 7.14
CA ASP A 66 -15.48 -14.11 7.17
C ASP A 66 -14.93 -14.29 5.76
N TYR A 67 -13.79 -13.67 5.49
CA TYR A 67 -13.06 -13.77 4.24
C TYR A 67 -11.63 -13.26 4.44
N PRO A 68 -10.65 -13.80 3.71
CA PRO A 68 -9.28 -13.36 3.84
C PRO A 68 -9.10 -11.95 3.26
N ILE A 69 -8.25 -11.17 3.91
CA ILE A 69 -7.84 -9.83 3.51
C ILE A 69 -6.32 -9.86 3.36
N PHE A 70 -5.80 -9.36 2.23
CA PHE A 70 -4.36 -9.25 2.04
C PHE A 70 -3.79 -8.15 2.95
N MET A 71 -2.81 -8.52 3.78
CA MET A 71 -2.16 -7.60 4.71
C MET A 71 -0.67 -7.52 4.37
N ALA A 72 -0.16 -6.32 4.14
CA ALA A 72 1.26 -6.09 3.90
C ALA A 72 1.72 -4.79 4.58
N THR A 73 3.03 -4.66 4.81
CA THR A 73 3.64 -3.41 5.30
C THR A 73 4.96 -3.17 4.58
N SER A 74 5.06 -2.05 3.88
CA SER A 74 6.31 -1.59 3.26
C SER A 74 7.34 -1.27 4.34
N GLN A 75 8.44 -2.02 4.31
CA GLN A 75 9.63 -1.83 5.12
C GLN A 75 10.62 -0.88 4.43
N ASN A 76 10.67 -0.92 3.09
CA ASN A 76 11.56 -0.08 2.29
C ASN A 76 10.79 0.93 1.44
N THR A 77 10.79 2.20 1.87
CA THR A 77 10.04 3.26 1.18
C THR A 77 10.75 3.84 -0.04
N GLY A 78 12.03 3.51 -0.25
CA GLY A 78 12.86 4.20 -1.24
C GLY A 78 13.13 5.66 -0.93
N LYS A 79 12.97 6.07 0.34
CA LYS A 79 13.26 7.44 0.79
C LYS A 79 13.97 7.46 2.14
N ASN A 80 14.94 8.35 2.27
CA ASN A 80 15.60 8.61 3.54
C ASN A 80 14.73 9.51 4.46
N ASN A 81 15.23 9.81 5.66
CA ASN A 81 14.51 10.62 6.64
C ASN A 81 14.28 12.09 6.21
N SER A 82 15.08 12.59 5.27
CA SER A 82 14.97 13.90 4.64
C SER A 82 13.96 13.92 3.47
N GLY A 83 13.42 12.77 3.08
CA GLY A 83 12.49 12.64 1.95
C GLY A 83 13.17 12.50 0.58
N GLU A 84 14.50 12.37 0.54
CA GLU A 84 15.24 12.14 -0.70
C GLU A 84 15.17 10.67 -1.12
N TYR A 85 15.12 10.41 -2.42
CA TYR A 85 15.06 9.06 -2.95
C TYR A 85 16.35 8.30 -2.71
N ILE A 86 16.21 7.04 -2.30
CA ILE A 86 17.26 6.04 -2.26
C ILE A 86 17.14 5.22 -3.54
N TYR A 87 18.23 5.05 -4.27
CA TYR A 87 18.25 4.35 -5.55
C TYR A 87 19.06 3.06 -5.44
N LYS A 88 18.64 2.03 -6.18
CA LYS A 88 19.34 0.75 -6.25
C LYS A 88 20.73 0.93 -6.88
N LYS A 89 21.71 0.18 -6.37
CA LYS A 89 23.09 0.18 -6.87
C LYS A 89 23.55 -1.23 -7.18
N ASP A 90 24.41 -1.36 -8.19
CA ASP A 90 25.08 -2.61 -8.52
C ASP A 90 26.21 -2.95 -7.52
N GLY A 91 26.85 -4.11 -7.70
CA GLY A 91 27.98 -4.55 -6.86
C GLY A 91 29.24 -3.66 -6.96
N HIS A 92 29.29 -2.73 -7.92
CA HIS A 92 30.37 -1.76 -8.10
C HIS A 92 30.00 -0.36 -7.56
N GLY A 93 28.77 -0.18 -7.07
CA GLY A 93 28.26 1.08 -6.53
C GLY A 93 27.64 2.04 -7.56
N ASN A 94 27.51 1.62 -8.83
CA ASN A 94 26.83 2.41 -9.86
C ASN A 94 25.31 2.32 -9.68
N TYR A 95 24.58 3.35 -10.10
CA TYR A 95 23.12 3.32 -10.07
C TYR A 95 22.57 2.34 -11.12
N ILE A 96 21.54 1.59 -10.75
CA ILE A 96 20.79 0.76 -11.69
C ILE A 96 19.72 1.65 -12.34
N GLU A 97 19.60 1.58 -13.66
CA GLU A 97 18.65 2.35 -14.46
C GLU A 97 17.65 1.43 -15.18
N ASN A 98 16.45 1.95 -15.44
CA ASN A 98 15.45 1.26 -16.25
C ASN A 98 15.73 1.44 -17.76
N VAL A 99 14.85 0.89 -18.61
CA VAL A 99 14.96 0.97 -20.07
C VAL A 99 14.98 2.41 -20.62
N ASP A 100 14.43 3.37 -19.87
CA ASP A 100 14.38 4.78 -20.22
C ASP A 100 15.58 5.59 -19.67
N GLY A 101 16.55 4.91 -19.04
CA GLY A 101 17.72 5.55 -18.41
C GLY A 101 17.41 6.24 -17.08
N GLN A 102 16.28 5.93 -16.44
CA GLN A 102 15.92 6.48 -15.14
C GLN A 102 16.41 5.58 -14.01
N LYS A 103 17.02 6.18 -12.98
CA LYS A 103 17.49 5.45 -11.78
C LYS A 103 16.32 4.77 -11.08
N ILE A 104 16.49 3.50 -10.76
CA ILE A 104 15.48 2.70 -10.07
C ILE A 104 15.51 3.01 -8.57
N VAL A 105 14.35 3.41 -8.03
CA VAL A 105 14.18 3.66 -6.60
C VAL A 105 14.25 2.32 -5.84
N ASP A 106 14.94 2.32 -4.71
CA ASP A 106 15.08 1.14 -3.87
C ASP A 106 13.87 1.01 -2.92
N HIS A 107 12.79 0.40 -3.37
CA HIS A 107 11.59 0.15 -2.56
C HIS A 107 11.12 -1.30 -2.66
N ASP A 108 10.20 -1.69 -1.78
CA ASP A 108 9.60 -3.03 -1.72
C ASP A 108 8.13 -3.11 -2.23
N LEU A 109 7.66 -2.05 -2.89
CA LEU A 109 6.27 -1.96 -3.36
C LEU A 109 5.94 -2.93 -4.50
N ASP A 110 6.93 -3.33 -5.31
CA ASP A 110 6.74 -4.27 -6.41
C ASP A 110 6.47 -5.67 -5.85
N GLU A 111 7.25 -6.08 -4.86
CA GLU A 111 7.10 -7.35 -4.15
C GLU A 111 5.73 -7.42 -3.42
N ILE A 112 5.29 -6.31 -2.83
CA ILE A 112 3.95 -6.21 -2.23
C ILE A 112 2.85 -6.33 -3.31
N ALA A 113 3.04 -5.70 -4.47
CA ALA A 113 2.09 -5.78 -5.57
C ALA A 113 2.01 -7.21 -6.14
N GLU A 114 3.14 -7.88 -6.30
CA GLU A 114 3.23 -9.29 -6.70
C GLU A 114 2.50 -10.20 -5.71
N GLY A 115 2.75 -10.04 -4.41
CA GLY A 115 2.05 -10.79 -3.37
C GLY A 115 0.53 -10.56 -3.37
N PHE A 116 0.08 -9.33 -3.65
CA PHE A 116 -1.35 -9.06 -3.81
C PHE A 116 -1.94 -9.74 -5.05
N VAL A 117 -1.20 -9.79 -6.17
CA VAL A 117 -1.63 -10.47 -7.40
C VAL A 117 -1.74 -11.97 -7.17
N GLU A 118 -0.77 -12.59 -6.50
CA GLU A 118 -0.83 -14.01 -6.12
C GLU A 118 -2.06 -14.30 -5.24
N PHE A 119 -2.23 -13.51 -4.18
CA PHE A 119 -3.41 -13.58 -3.32
C PHE A 119 -4.72 -13.45 -4.11
N ALA A 120 -4.81 -12.46 -5.01
CA ALA A 120 -6.02 -12.24 -5.80
C ALA A 120 -6.35 -13.42 -6.72
N LYS A 121 -5.33 -14.08 -7.29
CA LYS A 121 -5.50 -15.30 -8.09
C LYS A 121 -5.98 -16.47 -7.24
N GLU A 122 -5.39 -16.67 -6.05
CA GLU A 122 -5.82 -17.71 -5.10
C GLU A 122 -7.28 -17.50 -4.66
N GLN A 123 -7.65 -16.26 -4.36
CA GLN A 123 -9.02 -15.87 -4.00
C GLN A 123 -9.98 -15.77 -5.21
N ARG A 124 -9.47 -16.01 -6.42
CA ARG A 124 -10.22 -15.98 -7.70
C ARG A 124 -10.99 -14.67 -7.90
N PHE A 125 -10.37 -13.54 -7.59
CA PHE A 125 -10.96 -12.23 -7.84
C PHE A 125 -11.24 -12.05 -9.33
N SER A 126 -12.46 -11.66 -9.68
CA SER A 126 -12.96 -11.68 -11.06
C SER A 126 -12.19 -10.78 -12.03
N PHE A 127 -11.47 -9.78 -11.50
CA PHE A 127 -10.67 -8.80 -12.23
C PHE A 127 -9.19 -9.18 -12.38
N TRP A 128 -8.72 -10.25 -11.73
CA TRP A 128 -7.38 -10.82 -11.92
C TRP A 128 -7.53 -12.20 -12.56
N ARG A 129 -7.43 -12.22 -13.89
CA ARG A 129 -7.44 -13.44 -14.71
C ARG A 129 -6.06 -13.71 -15.27
#